data_AF-A0A0K9FBH1-F1
#
_entry.id   AF-A0A0K9FBH1-F1
#
_cell.length_a   1.000
_cell.length_b   1.000
_cell.length_c   1.000
_cell.angle_alpha   90.00
_cell.angle_beta   90.00
_cell.angle_gamma   90.00
#
_symmetry.space_group_name_H-M   'P 1'
#
loop_
_entity.id
_entity.type
_entity.pdbx_description
1 polymer ?
#
loop_
_entity_poly.entity_id
_entity_poly.type
_entity_poly.pdbx_seq_one_letter_code
_entity_poly.pdbx_strand_id
1 'polypeptide(L)'
;MTKNNTKSKIIVAIITLVLLVAFSGYFIKIYKEKEAREELEALVESKEWAYESYIDSINNMEKTSAVAKNLKIIRLSWDALDEIENNEEYKKTNKGNEHLDKLKKEAIENMNNSFASVMKGNVLYKDYTEAELFADEKYITKENMALYHEAEDVFDRYISAKSKELKESLGEVKTGHSEDEVKLILGSPNNIFNSDEAEFWTYDDMVLTMKDGYVFDITNSN
;
A
#
# COMPACT_ATOMS: atom_id res chain seq x y z
N MET A 1 -52.18 53.21 49.03
CA MET A 1 -51.17 52.16 49.27
C MET A 1 -51.17 51.18 48.11
N THR A 2 -50.31 51.35 47.09
CA THR A 2 -50.24 50.44 45.92
C THR A 2 -48.83 50.36 45.30
N LYS A 3 -47.77 50.64 46.07
CA LYS A 3 -46.38 50.62 45.56
C LYS A 3 -45.65 49.28 45.68
N ASN A 4 -46.21 48.28 46.38
CA ASN A 4 -45.52 47.00 46.66
C ASN A 4 -45.71 45.92 45.58
N ASN A 5 -46.79 45.97 44.78
CA ASN A 5 -47.10 44.92 43.80
C ASN A 5 -46.17 44.93 42.58
N THR A 6 -45.67 46.09 42.17
CA THR A 6 -44.86 46.21 40.95
C THR A 6 -43.42 45.72 41.17
N LYS A 7 -42.82 46.00 42.32
CA LYS A 7 -41.47 45.54 42.67
C LYS A 7 -41.40 44.01 42.80
N SER A 8 -42.40 43.39 43.42
CA SER A 8 -42.49 41.93 43.54
C SER A 8 -42.60 41.25 42.17
N LYS A 9 -43.44 41.78 41.26
CA LYS A 9 -43.57 41.25 39.89
C LYS A 9 -42.27 41.36 39.08
N ILE A 10 -41.54 42.47 39.22
CA ILE A 10 -40.24 42.66 38.54
C ILE A 10 -39.19 41.67 39.06
N ILE A 11 -39.12 41.46 40.38
CA ILE A 11 -38.18 40.50 40.98
C ILE A 11 -38.48 39.08 40.51
N VAL A 12 -39.76 38.68 40.49
CA VAL A 12 -40.16 37.37 39.98
C VAL A 12 -39.77 37.23 38.51
N ALA A 13 -40.04 38.22 37.66
CA ALA A 13 -39.67 38.17 36.24
C ALA A 13 -38.15 38.03 36.02
N ILE A 14 -37.33 38.74 36.82
CA ILE A 14 -35.87 38.62 36.76
C ILE A 14 -35.41 37.22 37.18
N ILE A 15 -35.96 36.67 38.26
CA ILE A 15 -35.64 35.31 38.71
C ILE A 15 -36.02 34.28 37.64
N THR A 16 -37.21 34.41 37.04
CA THR A 16 -37.65 33.51 35.97
C THR A 16 -36.74 33.59 34.75
N LEU A 17 -36.29 34.79 34.37
CA LEU A 17 -35.35 34.98 33.27
C LEU A 17 -34.00 34.33 33.56
N VAL A 18 -33.45 34.51 34.77
CA VAL A 18 -32.19 33.87 35.19
C VAL A 18 -32.31 32.35 35.16
N LEU A 19 -33.43 31.81 35.64
CA LEU A 19 -33.69 30.37 35.61
C LEU A 19 -33.79 29.84 34.17
N LEU A 20 -34.47 30.55 33.25
CA LEU A 20 -34.56 30.17 31.84
C LEU A 20 -33.20 30.17 31.14
N VAL A 21 -32.37 31.19 31.38
CA VAL A 21 -31.02 31.27 30.82
C VAL A 21 -30.15 30.13 31.36
N ALA A 22 -30.18 29.87 32.66
CA ALA A 22 -29.45 28.76 33.28
C ALA A 22 -29.91 27.39 32.72
N PHE A 23 -31.22 27.21 32.53
CA PHE A 23 -31.78 25.99 31.93
C PHE A 23 -31.32 25.82 30.48
N SER A 24 -31.33 26.88 29.68
CA SER A 24 -30.87 26.83 28.29
C SER A 24 -29.39 26.48 28.17
N GLY A 25 -28.53 27.06 29.02
CA GLY A 25 -27.11 26.72 29.09
C GLY A 25 -26.86 25.27 29.50
N TYR A 26 -27.64 24.75 30.44
CA TYR A 26 -27.57 23.35 30.86
C TYR A 26 -27.99 22.38 29.73
N PHE A 27 -29.06 22.71 29.00
CA PHE A 27 -29.49 21.92 27.84
C PHE A 27 -28.45 21.87 26.72
N ILE A 28 -27.81 23.01 26.40
CA ILE A 28 -26.73 23.06 25.41
C ILE A 28 -25.55 22.18 25.86
N LYS A 29 -25.20 22.22 27.15
CA LYS A 29 -24.12 21.38 27.70
C LYS A 29 -24.44 19.89 27.57
N ILE A 30 -25.65 19.46 27.96
CA ILE A 30 -26.08 18.07 27.81
C ILE A 30 -26.04 17.63 26.35
N TYR A 31 -26.52 18.49 25.43
CA TYR A 31 -26.54 18.15 24.02
C TYR A 31 -25.13 17.90 23.47
N LYS A 32 -24.17 18.78 23.81
CA LYS A 32 -22.77 18.61 23.43
C LYS A 32 -22.13 17.37 24.07
N GLU A 33 -22.47 17.05 25.32
CA GLU A 33 -22.00 15.83 25.98
C GLU A 33 -22.58 14.57 25.32
N LYS A 34 -23.83 14.62 24.83
CA LYS A 34 -24.46 13.52 24.09
C LYS A 34 -23.80 13.31 22.73
N GLU A 35 -23.58 14.38 21.97
CA GLU A 35 -22.91 14.35 20.67
C GLU A 35 -21.49 13.77 20.79
N ALA A 36 -20.70 14.25 21.76
CA ALA A 36 -19.36 13.72 22.01
C ALA A 36 -19.36 12.23 22.42
N ARG A 37 -20.42 11.76 23.10
CA ARG A 37 -20.57 10.35 23.44
C ARG A 37 -20.92 9.50 22.21
N GLU A 38 -21.83 9.98 21.37
CA GLU A 38 -22.22 9.30 20.13
C GLU A 38 -21.04 9.20 19.16
N GLU A 39 -20.25 10.27 19.00
CA GLU A 39 -19.01 10.24 18.22
C GLU A 39 -18.00 9.22 18.77
N LEU A 40 -17.86 9.14 20.10
CA LEU A 40 -16.98 8.17 20.74
C LEU A 40 -17.46 6.73 20.54
N GLU A 41 -18.77 6.48 20.65
CA GLU A 41 -19.37 5.17 20.43
C GLU A 41 -19.20 4.74 18.96
N ALA A 42 -19.50 5.61 18.00
CA ALA A 42 -19.29 5.35 16.58
C ALA A 42 -17.82 5.04 16.24
N LEU A 43 -16.87 5.73 16.89
CA LEU A 43 -15.45 5.45 16.68
C LEU A 43 -15.02 4.09 17.26
N VAL A 44 -15.57 3.68 18.40
CA VAL A 44 -15.32 2.34 18.95
C VAL A 44 -15.89 1.26 18.02
N GLU A 45 -17.12 1.44 17.55
CA GLU A 45 -17.76 0.53 16.59
C GLU A 45 -16.98 0.45 15.28
N SER A 46 -16.42 1.57 14.79
CA SER A 46 -15.57 1.58 13.60
C SER A 46 -14.30 0.74 13.77
N LYS A 47 -13.65 0.80 14.94
CA LYS A 47 -12.45 -0.02 15.24
C LYS A 47 -12.78 -1.50 15.35
N GLU A 48 -13.92 -1.83 15.94
CA GLU A 48 -14.43 -3.21 16.01
C GLU A 48 -14.75 -3.73 14.60
N TRP A 49 -15.46 -2.94 13.80
CA TRP A 49 -15.82 -3.28 12.44
C TRP A 49 -14.60 -3.51 11.55
N ALA A 50 -13.55 -2.70 11.68
CA ALA A 50 -12.30 -2.89 10.94
C ALA A 50 -11.67 -4.27 11.23
N TYR A 51 -11.65 -4.68 12.49
CA TYR A 51 -11.18 -6.01 12.88
C TYR A 51 -12.06 -7.12 12.31
N GLU A 52 -13.38 -7.02 12.47
CA GLU A 52 -14.32 -8.04 11.98
C GLU A 52 -14.28 -8.17 10.46
N SER A 53 -14.23 -7.04 9.74
CA SER A 53 -14.17 -7.00 8.28
C SER A 53 -12.88 -7.64 7.75
N TYR A 54 -11.75 -7.39 8.41
CA TYR A 54 -10.49 -8.05 8.07
C TYR A 54 -10.59 -9.57 8.21
N ILE A 55 -11.07 -10.07 9.35
CA ILE A 55 -11.22 -11.51 9.60
C ILE A 55 -12.20 -12.15 8.62
N ASP A 56 -13.32 -11.48 8.33
CA ASP A 56 -14.31 -11.94 7.35
C ASP A 56 -13.68 -12.06 5.94
N SER A 57 -12.90 -11.06 5.53
CA SER A 57 -12.20 -11.05 4.25
C SER A 57 -11.20 -12.20 4.08
N ILE A 58 -10.53 -12.57 5.16
CA ILE A 58 -9.58 -13.71 5.19
C ILE A 58 -10.33 -15.05 5.15
N ASN A 59 -11.40 -15.18 5.93
CA ASN A 59 -12.15 -16.44 6.07
C ASN A 59 -13.03 -16.75 4.84
N ASN A 60 -13.61 -15.73 4.22
CA ASN A 60 -14.51 -15.87 3.07
C ASN A 60 -13.81 -15.67 1.72
N MET A 61 -12.49 -15.80 1.70
CA MET A 61 -11.72 -15.62 0.47
C MET A 61 -12.08 -16.70 -0.57
N GLU A 62 -12.37 -16.28 -1.80
CA GLU A 62 -12.74 -17.16 -2.91
C GLU A 62 -11.73 -18.29 -3.12
N LYS A 63 -12.21 -19.44 -3.62
CA LYS A 63 -11.35 -20.55 -4.04
C LYS A 63 -10.46 -20.11 -5.21
N THR A 64 -9.22 -19.78 -4.89
CA THR A 64 -8.16 -19.41 -5.82
C THR A 64 -6.95 -20.33 -5.65
N SER A 65 -5.90 -20.14 -6.45
CA SER A 65 -4.65 -20.88 -6.24
C SER A 65 -4.03 -20.53 -4.88
N ALA A 66 -3.26 -21.45 -4.29
CA ALA A 66 -2.64 -21.22 -2.99
C ALA A 66 -1.73 -19.98 -2.97
N VAL A 67 -0.99 -19.72 -4.06
CA VAL A 67 -0.13 -18.54 -4.20
C VAL A 67 -0.97 -17.26 -4.27
N ALA A 68 -1.98 -17.21 -5.14
CA ALA A 68 -2.85 -16.04 -5.28
C ALA A 68 -3.60 -15.72 -3.96
N LYS A 69 -4.03 -16.76 -3.24
CA LYS A 69 -4.61 -16.62 -1.91
C LYS A 69 -3.63 -15.96 -0.93
N ASN A 70 -2.38 -16.45 -0.87
CA ASN A 70 -1.38 -15.90 0.05
C ASN A 70 -1.00 -14.46 -0.30
N LEU A 71 -0.85 -14.12 -1.58
CA LEU A 71 -0.60 -12.73 -2.01
C LEU A 71 -1.75 -11.80 -1.60
N LYS A 72 -3.00 -12.26 -1.76
CA LYS A 72 -4.17 -11.49 -1.31
C LYS A 72 -4.19 -11.30 0.21
N ILE A 73 -3.79 -12.30 0.98
CA ILE A 73 -3.66 -12.18 2.44
C ILE A 73 -2.58 -11.15 2.80
N ILE A 74 -1.41 -11.19 2.17
CA ILE A 74 -0.32 -10.22 2.38
C ILE A 74 -0.83 -8.80 2.14
N ARG A 75 -1.53 -8.58 1.00
CA ARG A 75 -2.10 -7.28 0.65
C ARG A 75 -3.13 -6.79 1.67
N LEU A 76 -4.10 -7.63 2.05
CA LEU A 76 -5.13 -7.27 3.03
C LEU A 76 -4.50 -6.94 4.40
N SER A 77 -3.49 -7.70 4.82
CA SER A 77 -2.75 -7.42 6.05
C SER A 77 -1.99 -6.10 5.97
N TRP A 78 -1.36 -5.81 4.83
CA TRP A 78 -0.67 -4.54 4.61
C TRP A 78 -1.65 -3.36 4.68
N ASP A 79 -2.76 -3.43 3.94
CA ASP A 79 -3.78 -2.36 3.91
C ASP A 79 -4.32 -2.09 5.32
N ALA A 80 -4.57 -3.13 6.11
CA ALA A 80 -5.01 -2.98 7.50
C ALA A 80 -3.95 -2.33 8.41
N LEU A 81 -2.68 -2.69 8.23
CA LEU A 81 -1.57 -2.11 9.02
C LEU A 81 -1.34 -0.64 8.65
N ASP A 82 -1.41 -0.31 7.36
CA ASP A 82 -1.31 1.06 6.86
C ASP A 82 -2.47 1.91 7.38
N GLU A 83 -3.70 1.40 7.33
CA GLU A 83 -4.88 2.09 7.86
C GLU A 83 -4.74 2.36 9.37
N ILE A 84 -4.31 1.38 10.17
CA ILE A 84 -4.08 1.59 11.61
C ILE A 84 -3.07 2.71 11.87
N GLU A 85 -2.01 2.78 11.07
CA GLU A 85 -0.92 3.74 11.26
C GLU A 85 -1.30 5.16 10.81
N ASN A 86 -2.03 5.26 9.71
CA ASN A 86 -2.29 6.52 9.02
C ASN A 86 -3.68 7.11 9.30
N ASN A 87 -4.61 6.35 9.89
CA ASN A 87 -5.94 6.85 10.22
C ASN A 87 -5.93 7.73 11.49
N GLU A 88 -5.97 9.04 11.30
CA GLU A 88 -6.02 10.03 12.39
C GLU A 88 -7.25 9.88 13.30
N GLU A 89 -8.35 9.31 12.81
CA GLU A 89 -9.54 9.08 13.64
C GLU A 89 -9.28 8.04 14.71
N TYR A 90 -8.54 6.97 14.37
CA TYR A 90 -8.19 5.93 15.34
C TYR A 90 -7.31 6.45 16.47
N LYS A 91 -6.56 7.54 16.24
CA LYS A 91 -5.71 8.21 17.22
C LYS A 91 -6.49 9.13 18.18
N LYS A 92 -7.74 9.49 17.89
CA LYS A 92 -8.55 10.43 18.71
C LYS A 92 -8.84 9.91 20.12
N THR A 93 -8.86 8.59 20.34
CA THR A 93 -9.19 7.97 21.63
C THR A 93 -8.54 6.60 21.80
N ASN A 94 -8.27 6.21 23.04
CA ASN A 94 -7.78 4.86 23.38
C ASN A 94 -8.89 3.82 23.52
N LYS A 95 -10.15 4.25 23.62
CA LYS A 95 -11.29 3.32 23.74
C LYS A 95 -11.45 2.55 22.42
N GLY A 96 -11.65 1.23 22.49
CA GLY A 96 -11.76 0.36 21.31
C GLY A 96 -10.42 -0.04 20.70
N ASN A 97 -9.28 0.41 21.24
CA ASN A 97 -7.95 0.05 20.72
C ASN A 97 -7.64 -1.44 20.86
N GLU A 98 -8.30 -2.15 21.77
CA GLU A 98 -8.19 -3.60 21.90
C GLU A 98 -8.55 -4.34 20.61
N HIS A 99 -9.42 -3.78 19.75
CA HIS A 99 -9.73 -4.34 18.44
C HIS A 99 -8.63 -4.04 17.42
N LEU A 100 -8.06 -2.83 17.46
CA LEU A 100 -6.93 -2.46 16.60
C LEU A 100 -5.67 -3.23 16.95
N ASP A 101 -5.42 -3.48 18.23
CA ASP A 101 -4.27 -4.28 18.70
C ASP A 101 -4.40 -5.74 18.26
N LYS A 102 -5.62 -6.31 18.32
CA LYS A 102 -5.91 -7.63 17.76
C LYS A 102 -5.71 -7.65 16.25
N LEU A 103 -6.29 -6.68 15.53
CA LEU A 103 -6.15 -6.55 14.08
C LEU A 103 -4.68 -6.48 13.67
N LYS A 104 -3.89 -5.62 14.34
CA LYS A 104 -2.45 -5.49 14.09
C LYS A 104 -1.72 -6.81 14.28
N LYS A 105 -1.98 -7.51 15.39
CA LYS A 105 -1.33 -8.79 15.69
C LYS A 105 -1.67 -9.85 14.63
N GLU A 106 -2.95 -10.03 14.34
CA GLU A 106 -3.43 -11.00 13.34
C GLU A 106 -2.93 -10.65 11.94
N ALA A 107 -2.91 -9.37 11.56
CA ALA A 107 -2.39 -8.90 10.28
C ALA A 107 -0.91 -9.25 10.11
N ILE A 108 -0.07 -8.97 11.11
CA ILE A 108 1.36 -9.31 11.10
C ILE A 108 1.56 -10.82 11.02
N GLU A 109 0.82 -11.60 11.80
CA GLU A 109 0.91 -13.06 11.82
C GLU A 109 0.54 -13.66 10.46
N ASN A 110 -0.61 -13.26 9.92
CA ASN A 110 -1.08 -13.70 8.60
C ASN A 110 -0.12 -13.26 7.49
N MET A 111 0.38 -12.02 7.54
CA MET A 111 1.34 -11.52 6.57
C MET A 111 2.60 -12.37 6.56
N ASN A 112 3.18 -12.68 7.73
CA ASN A 112 4.39 -13.51 7.81
C ASN A 112 4.15 -14.96 7.39
N ASN A 113 3.02 -15.56 7.76
CA ASN A 113 2.68 -16.92 7.37
C ASN A 113 2.49 -17.04 5.86
N SER A 114 1.78 -16.09 5.24
CA SER A 114 1.56 -16.06 3.81
C SER A 114 2.82 -15.71 3.04
N PHE A 115 3.62 -14.75 3.51
CA PHE A 115 4.90 -14.38 2.90
C PHE A 115 5.87 -15.57 2.85
N ALA A 116 6.04 -16.28 3.97
CA ALA A 116 6.83 -17.50 4.03
C ALA A 116 6.32 -18.58 3.04
N SER A 117 5.00 -18.70 2.91
CA SER A 117 4.36 -19.66 2.00
C SER A 117 4.60 -19.32 0.52
N VAL A 118 4.60 -18.04 0.17
CA VAL A 118 4.94 -17.55 -1.18
C VAL A 118 6.42 -17.85 -1.45
N MET A 119 7.33 -17.44 -0.56
CA MET A 119 8.78 -17.55 -0.77
C MET A 119 9.30 -18.99 -0.80
N LYS A 120 8.70 -19.90 -0.02
CA LYS A 120 9.08 -21.33 -0.02
C LYS A 120 8.47 -22.12 -1.19
N GLY A 121 7.52 -21.53 -1.91
CA GLY A 121 6.84 -22.18 -3.03
C GLY A 121 7.67 -22.22 -4.30
N ASN A 122 7.27 -23.04 -5.26
CA ASN A 122 7.68 -22.88 -6.66
C ASN A 122 6.89 -21.70 -7.26
N VAL A 123 7.27 -20.48 -6.88
CA VAL A 123 6.61 -19.24 -7.33
C VAL A 123 7.18 -18.74 -8.64
N LEU A 124 6.32 -18.15 -9.45
CA LEU A 124 6.76 -17.46 -10.66
C LEU A 124 7.39 -16.12 -10.27
N TYR A 125 8.30 -15.61 -11.11
CA TYR A 125 8.94 -14.31 -10.91
C TYR A 125 7.92 -13.18 -10.63
N LYS A 126 6.79 -13.18 -11.34
CA LYS A 126 5.71 -12.20 -11.12
C LYS A 126 5.13 -12.24 -9.69
N ASP A 127 5.03 -13.43 -9.09
CA ASP A 127 4.44 -13.61 -7.76
C ASP A 127 5.43 -13.13 -6.69
N TYR A 128 6.74 -13.27 -6.97
CA TYR A 128 7.82 -12.71 -6.17
C TYR A 128 7.82 -11.18 -6.19
N THR A 129 7.78 -10.56 -7.37
CA THR A 129 7.73 -9.09 -7.51
C THR A 129 6.48 -8.49 -6.86
N GLU A 130 5.35 -9.21 -6.87
CA GLU A 130 4.16 -8.76 -6.16
C GLU A 130 4.34 -8.79 -4.64
N ALA A 131 5.01 -9.82 -4.10
CA ALA A 131 5.30 -9.91 -2.66
C ALA A 131 6.37 -8.90 -2.20
N GLU A 132 7.33 -8.56 -3.07
CA GLU A 132 8.38 -7.54 -2.83
C GLU A 132 7.79 -6.19 -2.42
N LEU A 133 6.67 -5.78 -3.05
CA LEU A 133 6.00 -4.51 -2.73
C LEU A 133 5.58 -4.38 -1.26
N PHE A 134 5.50 -5.52 -0.56
CA PHE A 134 5.07 -5.61 0.83
C PHE A 134 6.20 -6.10 1.77
N ALA A 135 7.44 -6.22 1.27
CA ALA A 135 8.60 -6.66 2.03
C ALA A 135 9.17 -5.55 2.93
N ASP A 136 8.35 -5.05 3.87
CA ASP A 136 8.78 -4.05 4.86
C ASP A 136 9.34 -4.74 6.11
N GLU A 137 10.60 -4.43 6.45
CA GLU A 137 11.29 -4.92 7.64
C GLU A 137 10.57 -4.61 8.97
N LYS A 138 9.66 -3.63 8.98
CA LYS A 138 8.83 -3.30 10.14
C LYS A 138 7.84 -4.41 10.49
N TYR A 139 7.32 -5.12 9.49
CA TYR A 139 6.24 -6.09 9.65
C TYR A 139 6.65 -7.51 9.26
N ILE A 140 7.63 -7.67 8.37
CA ILE A 140 8.18 -8.96 7.99
C ILE A 140 9.32 -9.36 8.93
N THR A 141 9.25 -10.59 9.43
CA THR A 141 10.27 -11.15 10.31
C THR A 141 11.61 -11.29 9.60
N LYS A 142 12.71 -11.22 10.35
CA LYS A 142 14.07 -11.42 9.81
C LYS A 142 14.23 -12.76 9.08
N GLU A 143 13.57 -13.80 9.56
CA GLU A 143 13.57 -15.13 8.92
C GLU A 143 12.92 -15.07 7.54
N ASN A 144 11.80 -14.36 7.41
CA ASN A 144 11.11 -14.19 6.14
C ASN A 144 11.84 -13.24 5.18
N MET A 145 12.51 -12.20 5.70
CA MET A 145 13.39 -11.35 4.88
C MET A 145 14.58 -12.14 4.33
N ALA A 146 15.13 -13.09 5.10
CA ALA A 146 16.18 -13.97 4.58
C ALA A 146 15.67 -14.86 3.43
N LEU A 147 14.44 -15.39 3.54
CA LEU A 147 13.81 -16.14 2.45
C LEU A 147 13.59 -15.28 1.19
N TYR A 148 13.21 -14.02 1.38
CA TYR A 148 13.07 -13.06 0.30
C TYR A 148 14.39 -12.86 -0.46
N HIS A 149 15.49 -12.59 0.25
CA HIS A 149 16.81 -12.41 -0.37
C HIS A 149 17.36 -13.68 -1.02
N GLU A 150 17.08 -14.86 -0.44
CA GLU A 150 17.44 -16.13 -1.10
C GLU A 150 16.70 -16.31 -2.42
N ALA A 151 15.41 -15.97 -2.47
CA ALA A 151 14.63 -15.99 -3.70
C ALA A 151 15.12 -14.92 -4.70
N GLU A 152 15.45 -13.72 -4.25
CA GLU A 152 16.06 -12.62 -5.03
C GLU A 152 17.29 -13.11 -5.79
N ASP A 153 18.25 -13.68 -5.05
CA ASP A 153 19.50 -14.19 -5.59
C ASP A 153 19.28 -15.29 -6.64
N VAL A 154 18.24 -16.11 -6.48
CA VAL A 154 17.90 -17.16 -7.45
C VAL A 154 17.33 -16.55 -8.72
N PHE A 155 16.43 -15.56 -8.60
CA PHE A 155 15.85 -14.88 -9.76
C PHE A 155 16.86 -14.02 -10.50
N ASP A 156 17.73 -13.31 -9.80
CA ASP A 156 18.81 -12.52 -10.42
C ASP A 156 19.80 -13.41 -11.18
N ARG A 157 20.14 -14.58 -10.62
CA ARG A 157 20.96 -15.59 -11.30
C ARG A 157 20.22 -16.15 -12.52
N TYR A 158 18.92 -16.40 -12.43
CA TYR A 158 18.11 -16.87 -13.55
C TYR A 158 18.04 -15.84 -14.68
N ILE A 159 17.77 -14.58 -14.37
CA ILE A 159 17.75 -13.47 -15.34
C ILE A 159 19.13 -13.29 -15.98
N SER A 160 20.20 -13.31 -15.17
CA SER A 160 21.57 -13.21 -15.66
C SER A 160 21.96 -14.38 -16.57
N ALA A 161 21.59 -15.61 -16.19
CA ALA A 161 21.83 -16.80 -16.99
C ALA A 161 21.01 -16.79 -18.29
N LYS A 162 19.75 -16.36 -18.25
CA LYS A 162 18.91 -16.20 -19.44
C LYS A 162 19.43 -15.12 -20.37
N SER A 163 19.87 -13.98 -19.84
CA SER A 163 20.54 -12.95 -20.62
C SER A 163 21.82 -13.48 -21.28
N LYS A 164 22.61 -14.27 -20.57
CA LYS A 164 23.83 -14.90 -21.11
C LYS A 164 23.50 -15.94 -22.19
N GLU A 165 22.52 -16.81 -21.98
CA GLU A 165 22.07 -17.81 -22.96
C GLU A 165 21.47 -17.11 -24.21
N LEU A 166 20.74 -16.01 -24.02
CA LEU A 166 20.23 -15.20 -25.13
C LEU A 166 21.37 -14.50 -25.88
N LYS A 167 22.38 -13.96 -25.18
CA LYS A 167 23.61 -13.44 -25.80
C LYS A 167 24.34 -14.50 -26.61
N GLU A 168 24.48 -15.70 -26.06
CA GLU A 168 25.16 -16.82 -26.72
C GLU A 168 24.37 -17.37 -27.92
N SER A 169 23.04 -17.30 -27.90
CA SER A 169 22.17 -17.77 -29.00
C SER A 169 21.90 -16.72 -30.08
N LEU A 170 21.75 -15.44 -29.72
CA LEU A 170 21.61 -14.33 -30.66
C LEU A 170 22.96 -13.99 -31.31
N GLY A 171 24.07 -14.22 -30.61
CA GLY A 171 25.42 -13.91 -31.07
C GLY A 171 25.65 -12.39 -31.14
N GLU A 172 26.31 -11.93 -32.20
CA GLU A 172 26.46 -10.50 -32.49
C GLU A 172 25.12 -9.87 -32.88
N VAL A 173 24.93 -8.59 -32.56
CA VAL A 173 23.76 -7.83 -33.03
C VAL A 173 23.70 -7.87 -34.55
N LYS A 174 22.50 -8.10 -35.08
CA LYS A 174 22.22 -8.18 -36.52
C LYS A 174 21.02 -7.31 -36.87
N THR A 175 20.96 -6.92 -38.14
CA THR A 175 19.76 -6.28 -38.70
C THR A 175 18.53 -7.15 -38.47
N GLY A 176 17.43 -6.54 -38.05
CA GLY A 176 16.17 -7.19 -37.71
C GLY A 176 15.99 -7.53 -36.22
N HIS A 177 17.03 -7.42 -35.38
CA HIS A 177 16.84 -7.54 -33.93
C HIS A 177 16.02 -6.36 -33.40
N SER A 178 15.13 -6.62 -32.46
CA SER A 178 14.34 -5.60 -31.76
C SER A 178 15.20 -4.81 -30.76
N GLU A 179 14.71 -3.64 -30.36
CA GLU A 179 15.30 -2.82 -29.29
C GLU A 179 15.56 -3.64 -28.01
N ASP A 180 14.62 -4.48 -27.61
CA ASP A 180 14.77 -5.33 -26.42
C ASP A 180 15.90 -6.36 -26.60
N GLU A 181 15.97 -7.02 -27.77
CA GLU A 181 17.05 -7.97 -28.10
C GLU A 181 18.41 -7.27 -28.13
N VAL A 182 18.49 -6.06 -28.67
CA VAL A 182 19.73 -5.26 -28.68
C VAL A 182 20.17 -4.89 -27.27
N LYS A 183 19.25 -4.38 -26.43
CA LYS A 183 19.56 -4.05 -25.04
C LYS A 183 19.95 -5.30 -24.24
N LEU A 184 19.37 -6.45 -24.56
CA LEU A 184 19.77 -7.72 -23.97
C LEU A 184 21.18 -8.15 -24.40
N ILE A 185 21.60 -7.89 -25.65
CA ILE A 185 22.92 -8.28 -26.16
C ILE A 185 24.02 -7.30 -25.72
N LEU A 186 23.85 -6.01 -26.03
CA LEU A 186 24.88 -4.97 -25.86
C LEU A 186 24.68 -4.14 -24.59
N GLY A 187 23.53 -4.23 -23.93
CA GLY A 187 23.16 -3.29 -22.87
C GLY A 187 22.61 -1.97 -23.43
N SER A 188 22.40 -1.01 -22.53
CA SER A 188 21.94 0.33 -22.91
C SER A 188 22.99 1.05 -23.75
N PRO A 189 22.58 1.78 -24.81
CA PRO A 189 23.51 2.58 -25.61
C PRO A 189 24.11 3.73 -24.80
N ASN A 190 25.34 4.12 -25.16
CA ASN A 190 26.04 5.25 -24.57
C ASN A 190 25.31 6.58 -24.83
N ASN A 191 24.72 6.69 -26.03
CA ASN A 191 23.94 7.86 -26.44
C ASN A 191 22.92 7.47 -27.52
N ILE A 192 21.79 8.19 -27.55
CA ILE A 192 20.72 8.02 -28.55
C ILE A 192 20.50 9.35 -29.25
N PHE A 193 20.60 9.34 -30.58
CA PHE A 193 20.27 10.49 -31.43
C PHE A 193 19.04 10.18 -32.26
N ASN A 194 18.04 11.08 -32.27
CA ASN A 194 16.79 10.87 -32.99
C ASN A 194 16.73 11.77 -34.23
N SER A 195 16.31 11.20 -35.35
CA SER A 195 15.94 11.91 -36.57
C SER A 195 14.46 11.68 -36.90
N ASP A 196 13.95 12.36 -37.93
CA ASP A 196 12.56 12.19 -38.37
C ASP A 196 12.27 10.77 -38.92
N GLU A 197 13.30 10.00 -39.29
CA GLU A 197 13.15 8.70 -39.96
C GLU A 197 13.68 7.50 -39.17
N ALA A 198 14.55 7.72 -38.18
CA ALA A 198 15.25 6.68 -37.44
C ALA A 198 15.89 7.21 -36.14
N GLU A 199 16.20 6.30 -35.23
CA GLU A 199 17.06 6.55 -34.08
C GLU A 199 18.46 5.98 -34.31
N PHE A 200 19.47 6.59 -33.73
CA PHE A 200 20.87 6.19 -33.86
C PHE A 200 21.44 5.95 -32.48
N TRP A 201 21.69 4.69 -32.17
CA TRP A 201 22.17 4.23 -30.88
C TRP A 201 23.67 4.00 -30.95
N THR A 202 24.41 4.73 -30.14
CA THR A 202 25.88 4.70 -30.15
C THR A 202 26.40 3.80 -29.03
N TYR A 203 27.39 2.98 -29.36
CA TYR A 203 28.18 2.12 -28.47
C TYR A 203 29.67 2.41 -28.69
N ASP A 204 30.55 1.78 -27.91
CA ASP A 204 31.99 2.10 -27.92
C ASP A 204 32.65 1.89 -29.31
N ASP A 205 32.23 0.87 -30.04
CA ASP A 205 32.82 0.45 -31.33
C ASP A 205 31.81 0.38 -32.48
N MET A 206 30.54 0.77 -32.25
CA MET A 206 29.50 0.68 -33.27
C MET A 206 28.38 1.70 -33.07
N VAL A 207 27.66 1.98 -34.16
CA VAL A 207 26.42 2.74 -34.19
C VAL A 207 25.34 1.90 -34.84
N LEU A 208 24.23 1.69 -34.13
CA LEU A 208 23.05 1.01 -34.65
C LEU A 208 22.05 2.05 -35.15
N THR A 209 21.57 1.89 -36.37
CA THR A 209 20.40 2.64 -36.86
C THR A 209 19.15 1.83 -36.54
N MET A 210 18.29 2.36 -35.68
CA MET A 210 17.03 1.75 -35.28
C MET A 210 15.87 2.38 -36.06
N LYS A 211 15.00 1.55 -36.63
CA LYS A 211 13.80 1.99 -37.33
C LYS A 211 12.61 1.14 -36.89
N ASP A 212 11.52 1.80 -36.50
CA ASP A 212 10.29 1.15 -36.02
C ASP A 212 10.52 0.12 -34.89
N GLY A 213 11.52 0.37 -34.03
CA GLY A 213 11.88 -0.51 -32.90
C GLY A 213 12.82 -1.67 -33.25
N TYR A 214 13.40 -1.71 -34.45
CA TYR A 214 14.31 -2.77 -34.90
C TYR A 214 15.61 -2.23 -35.49
N VAL A 215 16.70 -3.00 -35.40
CA VAL A 215 17.98 -2.69 -36.03
C VAL A 215 17.81 -2.72 -37.54
N PHE A 216 17.94 -1.56 -38.17
CA PHE A 216 17.91 -1.39 -39.60
C PHE A 216 19.29 -1.53 -40.22
N ASP A 217 20.31 -0.92 -39.60
CA ASP A 217 21.69 -0.93 -40.08
C ASP A 217 22.70 -0.90 -38.93
N ILE A 218 23.92 -1.41 -39.18
CA ILE A 218 25.02 -1.51 -38.21
C ILE A 218 26.27 -0.91 -38.82
N THR A 219 26.75 0.19 -38.25
CA THR A 219 27.99 0.84 -38.66
C THR A 219 29.06 0.63 -37.59
N ASN A 220 30.13 -0.10 -37.91
CA ASN A 220 31.26 -0.29 -37.00
C ASN A 220 32.29 0.84 -37.15
N SER A 221 32.82 1.30 -36.02
CA SER A 221 33.93 2.24 -35.96
C SER A 221 35.23 1.48 -36.24
N ASN A 222 35.83 1.70 -37.41
CA ASN A 222 37.18 1.17 -37.73
C ASN A 222 38.27 1.82 -36.89
#